data_AF-A0A6L5FWF9-F1
#
_entry.id   AF-A0A6L5FWF9-F1
#
_cell.length_a   1.000
_cell.length_b   1.000
_cell.length_c   1.000
_cell.angle_alpha   90.00
_cell.angle_beta   90.00
_cell.angle_gamma   90.00
#
_symmetry.space_group_name_H-M   'P 1'
#
loop_
_entity.id
_entity.type
_entity.pdbx_description
1 polymer ?
#
loop_
_entity_poly.entity_id
_entity_poly.type
_entity_poly.pdbx_seq_one_letter_code
_entity_poly.pdbx_strand_id
1 'polypeptide(L)'
;MLIRVFSGRARPGREEELRAYTRDIALPEFRSAPGLIAAHLGTAVDDPTSCIVVTMWEDLDSLVAFTGPNWQQVMTSPDERQMLGTGTVTHFVLDDEGASPLPEPGRNGRTLRPRHHAGAARALVFAGAGTDVTGIVHSLKRRGFPALIAPALASAAGLLTRWRPDVAIIGADAPGASKLLAQLERIEVPVLLVGDGRNLGSSSNIKAAVLSPAEADEIASAVEIVIGRPLLQGMPELLDAGPIRIDIAERIAFVDDVPVELPPKEFALLAELALHPGQPIPSAEIATRVWPESAWITGDDVRRTVYRLRKLIGDDDRTTPLIRNRRGYGYVLEHQGASASSSGG
;
A
#
# COMPACT_ATOMS: atom_id res chain seq x y z
N MET A 1 -16.29 3.64 -22.27
CA MET A 1 -16.77 3.11 -20.97
C MET A 1 -17.36 4.25 -20.14
N LEU A 2 -18.49 4.01 -19.48
CA LEU A 2 -19.24 5.02 -18.74
C LEU A 2 -19.45 4.59 -17.29
N ILE A 3 -19.19 5.49 -16.33
CA ILE A 3 -19.52 5.29 -14.92
C ILE A 3 -20.79 6.08 -14.60
N ARG A 4 -21.75 5.44 -13.94
CA ARG A 4 -22.90 6.09 -13.31
C ARG A 4 -22.82 5.92 -11.80
N VAL A 5 -22.85 7.04 -11.09
CA VAL A 5 -22.88 7.12 -9.62
C VAL A 5 -24.25 7.61 -9.21
N PHE A 6 -25.04 6.73 -8.59
CA PHE A 6 -26.21 7.11 -7.82
C PHE A 6 -25.78 7.42 -6.39
N SER A 7 -26.30 8.50 -5.82
CA SER A 7 -26.17 8.85 -4.40
C SER A 7 -27.55 9.05 -3.82
N GLY A 8 -27.89 8.32 -2.77
CA GLY A 8 -29.22 8.30 -2.18
C GLY A 8 -29.17 8.41 -0.67
N ARG A 9 -30.06 9.23 -0.09
CA ARG A 9 -30.28 9.32 1.35
C ARG A 9 -31.62 8.69 1.70
N ALA A 10 -31.60 7.73 2.61
CA ALA A 10 -32.78 7.08 3.16
C ALA A 10 -33.66 8.06 3.94
N ARG A 11 -34.95 7.78 4.01
CA ARG A 11 -35.85 8.44 4.96
C ARG A 11 -35.50 7.98 6.38
N PRO A 12 -35.73 8.83 7.40
CA PRO A 12 -35.43 8.48 8.79
C PRO A 12 -36.08 7.16 9.21
N GLY A 13 -35.28 6.24 9.77
CA GLY A 13 -35.73 4.94 10.26
C GLY A 13 -35.95 3.87 9.18
N ARG A 14 -35.58 4.15 7.93
CA ARG A 14 -35.72 3.24 6.77
C ARG A 14 -34.37 2.86 6.17
N GLU A 15 -33.27 3.10 6.89
CA GLU A 15 -31.89 2.97 6.39
C GLU A 15 -31.55 1.53 6.00
N GLU A 16 -31.83 0.57 6.89
CA GLU A 16 -31.54 -0.84 6.63
C GLU A 16 -32.49 -1.42 5.58
N GLU A 17 -33.72 -0.91 5.48
CA GLU A 17 -34.68 -1.32 4.45
C GLU A 17 -34.22 -0.87 3.06
N LEU A 18 -33.76 0.38 2.91
CA LEU A 18 -33.15 0.85 1.67
C LEU A 18 -31.91 0.05 1.30
N ARG A 19 -31.07 -0.27 2.29
CA ARG A 19 -29.86 -1.05 2.06
C ARG A 19 -30.18 -2.48 1.63
N ALA A 20 -31.11 -3.16 2.31
CA ALA A 20 -31.55 -4.50 1.98
C ALA A 20 -32.19 -4.54 0.59
N TYR A 21 -33.11 -3.61 0.29
CA TYR A 21 -33.70 -3.48 -1.04
C TYR A 21 -32.63 -3.30 -2.13
N THR A 22 -31.68 -2.39 -1.91
CA THR A 22 -30.62 -2.15 -2.89
C THR A 22 -29.74 -3.39 -3.09
N ARG A 23 -29.40 -4.08 -2.00
CA ARG A 23 -28.55 -5.27 -2.03
C ARG A 23 -29.23 -6.47 -2.69
N ASP A 24 -30.48 -6.71 -2.33
CA ASP A 24 -31.16 -7.98 -2.57
C ASP A 24 -32.11 -7.91 -3.78
N ILE A 25 -32.50 -6.71 -4.21
CA ILE A 25 -33.41 -6.48 -5.34
C ILE A 25 -32.71 -5.68 -6.45
N ALA A 26 -32.25 -4.45 -6.16
CA ALA A 26 -31.76 -3.55 -7.21
C ALA A 26 -30.41 -4.00 -7.82
N LEU A 27 -29.43 -4.41 -7.00
CA LEU A 27 -28.13 -4.88 -7.50
C LEU A 27 -28.24 -6.12 -8.40
N PRO A 28 -29.03 -7.17 -8.06
CA PRO A 28 -29.29 -8.28 -8.97
C PRO A 28 -29.87 -7.85 -10.31
N GLU A 29 -30.81 -6.90 -10.32
CA GLU A 29 -31.40 -6.35 -11.54
C GLU A 29 -30.34 -5.64 -12.39
N PHE A 30 -29.52 -4.76 -11.80
CA PHE A 30 -28.39 -4.13 -12.50
C PHE A 30 -27.47 -5.18 -13.10
N ARG A 31 -27.09 -6.21 -12.33
CA ARG A 31 -26.17 -7.27 -12.77
C ARG A 31 -26.70 -8.13 -13.90
N SER A 32 -28.02 -8.11 -14.14
CA SER A 32 -28.65 -8.79 -15.26
C SER A 32 -28.72 -7.93 -16.53
N ALA A 33 -28.43 -6.63 -16.44
CA ALA A 33 -28.52 -5.70 -17.55
C ALA A 33 -27.40 -5.93 -18.59
N PRO A 34 -27.74 -6.08 -19.88
CA PRO A 34 -26.75 -6.12 -20.96
C PRO A 34 -25.88 -4.85 -20.98
N GLY A 35 -24.58 -5.02 -21.21
CA GLY A 35 -23.61 -3.92 -21.28
C GLY A 35 -23.20 -3.35 -19.91
N LEU A 36 -23.71 -3.89 -18.79
CA LEU A 36 -23.16 -3.59 -17.46
C LEU A 36 -21.86 -4.38 -17.24
N ILE A 37 -20.79 -3.65 -16.94
CA ILE A 37 -19.46 -4.17 -16.60
C ILE A 37 -19.34 -4.47 -15.11
N ALA A 38 -19.82 -3.55 -14.25
CA ALA A 38 -19.71 -3.70 -12.79
C ALA A 38 -20.80 -2.93 -12.03
N ALA A 39 -21.16 -3.40 -10.84
CA ALA A 39 -22.07 -2.71 -9.92
C ALA A 39 -21.64 -2.91 -8.45
N HIS A 40 -21.48 -1.79 -7.74
CA HIS A 40 -21.04 -1.74 -6.35
C HIS A 40 -21.97 -0.87 -5.51
N LEU A 41 -22.36 -1.36 -4.34
CA LEU A 41 -23.08 -0.60 -3.32
C LEU A 41 -22.08 -0.15 -2.24
N GLY A 42 -22.11 1.13 -1.92
CA GLY A 42 -21.39 1.73 -0.81
C GLY A 42 -22.35 2.39 0.18
N THR A 43 -21.92 2.51 1.43
CA THR A 43 -22.58 3.34 2.45
C THR A 43 -21.60 4.42 2.87
N ALA A 44 -22.08 5.66 3.05
CA ALA A 44 -21.22 6.72 3.53
C ALA A 44 -20.79 6.42 4.98
N VAL A 45 -19.51 6.62 5.26
CA VAL A 45 -18.92 6.33 6.57
C VAL A 45 -19.48 7.27 7.64
N ASP A 46 -19.63 8.54 7.29
CA ASP A 46 -20.06 9.59 8.24
C ASP A 46 -21.58 9.82 8.26
N ASP A 47 -22.31 9.17 7.35
CA ASP A 47 -23.76 9.28 7.24
C ASP A 47 -24.35 7.92 6.87
N PRO A 48 -24.72 7.09 7.86
CA PRO A 48 -25.27 5.76 7.60
C PRO A 48 -26.64 5.79 6.90
N THR A 49 -27.29 6.97 6.84
CA THR A 49 -28.51 7.16 6.05
C THR A 49 -28.21 7.35 4.56
N SER A 50 -26.94 7.59 4.18
CA SER A 50 -26.52 7.81 2.81
C SER A 50 -25.86 6.56 2.21
N CYS A 51 -26.23 6.25 0.97
CA CYS A 51 -25.68 5.17 0.18
C CYS A 51 -25.29 5.65 -1.22
N ILE A 52 -24.36 4.93 -1.83
CA ILE A 52 -24.00 5.11 -3.22
C ILE A 52 -24.15 3.81 -3.98
N VAL A 53 -24.54 3.89 -5.24
CA VAL A 53 -24.43 2.77 -6.18
C VAL A 53 -23.58 3.23 -7.35
N VAL A 54 -22.43 2.58 -7.52
CA VAL A 54 -21.51 2.83 -8.64
C VAL A 54 -21.69 1.72 -9.65
N THR A 55 -22.05 2.10 -10.88
CA THR A 55 -22.21 1.18 -12.01
C THR A 55 -21.29 1.57 -13.15
N MET A 56 -20.74 0.57 -13.83
CA MET A 56 -19.88 0.75 -15.01
C MET A 56 -20.53 0.09 -16.21
N TRP A 57 -20.55 0.79 -17.33
CA TRP A 57 -21.25 0.42 -18.56
C TRP A 57 -20.29 0.48 -19.75
N GLU A 58 -20.46 -0.42 -20.72
CA GLU A 58 -19.68 -0.44 -21.96
C GLU A 58 -19.77 0.91 -22.68
N ASP A 59 -21.00 1.39 -22.86
CA ASP A 59 -21.33 2.63 -23.54
C ASP A 59 -22.61 3.28 -22.96
N LEU A 60 -22.95 4.45 -23.50
CA LEU A 60 -24.17 5.18 -23.12
C LEU A 60 -25.43 4.44 -23.58
N ASP A 61 -25.40 3.78 -24.74
CA ASP A 61 -26.56 3.09 -25.31
C ASP A 61 -27.02 1.94 -24.41
N SER A 62 -26.08 1.19 -23.83
CA SER A 62 -26.34 0.14 -22.85
C SER A 62 -27.02 0.68 -21.59
N LEU A 63 -26.54 1.83 -21.08
CA LEU A 63 -27.17 2.50 -19.93
C LEU A 63 -28.58 2.98 -20.27
N VAL A 64 -28.79 3.56 -21.46
CA VAL A 64 -30.10 4.06 -21.91
C VAL A 64 -31.07 2.90 -22.16
N ALA A 65 -30.60 1.77 -22.67
CA ALA A 65 -31.42 0.57 -22.83
C ALA A 65 -31.92 0.03 -21.49
N PHE A 66 -31.10 0.13 -20.44
CA PHE A 66 -31.48 -0.27 -19.09
C PHE A 66 -32.37 0.76 -18.36
N THR A 67 -31.99 2.04 -18.39
CA THR A 67 -32.65 3.10 -17.60
C THR A 67 -33.75 3.85 -18.36
N GLY A 68 -33.85 3.64 -19.67
CA GLY A 68 -34.75 4.38 -20.55
C GLY A 68 -34.23 5.78 -20.91
N PRO A 69 -35.05 6.59 -21.61
CA PRO A 69 -34.63 7.91 -22.11
C PRO A 69 -34.32 8.92 -20.99
N ASN A 70 -34.78 8.66 -19.77
CA ASN A 70 -34.58 9.52 -18.60
C ASN A 70 -33.36 9.09 -17.75
N TRP A 71 -32.35 8.50 -18.36
CA TRP A 71 -31.12 7.99 -17.71
C TRP A 71 -30.42 9.02 -16.80
N GLN A 72 -30.58 10.31 -17.10
CA GLN A 72 -30.04 11.42 -16.29
C GLN A 72 -30.79 11.67 -14.98
N GLN A 73 -31.90 10.99 -14.75
CA GLN A 73 -32.73 11.14 -13.56
C GLN A 73 -32.60 9.94 -12.64
N VAL A 74 -32.93 10.16 -11.37
CA VAL A 74 -33.07 9.10 -10.38
C VAL A 74 -34.30 8.27 -10.73
N MET A 75 -34.06 7.08 -11.25
CA MET A 75 -35.10 6.07 -11.47
C MET A 75 -35.33 5.33 -10.17
N THR A 76 -36.54 5.43 -9.64
CA THR A 76 -36.95 4.76 -8.41
C THR A 76 -38.22 3.96 -8.63
N SER A 77 -38.20 2.72 -8.15
CA SER A 77 -39.41 1.89 -8.09
C SER A 77 -40.40 2.46 -7.05
N PRO A 78 -41.70 2.10 -7.13
CA PRO A 78 -42.68 2.51 -6.12
C PRO A 78 -42.29 2.12 -4.69
N ASP A 79 -41.67 0.96 -4.52
CA ASP A 79 -41.21 0.47 -3.21
C ASP A 79 -40.01 1.29 -2.72
N GLU A 80 -39.06 1.57 -3.61
CA GLU A 80 -37.88 2.38 -3.31
C GLU A 80 -38.24 3.81 -2.88
N ARG A 81 -39.29 4.42 -3.45
CA ARG A 81 -39.75 5.77 -3.06
C ARG A 81 -40.22 5.87 -1.61
N GLN A 82 -40.64 4.76 -1.01
CA GLN A 82 -41.10 4.74 0.38
C GLN A 82 -39.93 4.82 1.37
N MET A 83 -38.74 4.37 0.94
CA MET A 83 -37.53 4.30 1.74
C MET A 83 -36.49 5.36 1.36
N LEU A 84 -36.47 5.82 0.11
CA LEU A 84 -35.58 6.88 -0.37
C LEU A 84 -36.17 8.27 -0.06
N GLY A 85 -35.35 9.13 0.53
CA GLY A 85 -35.67 10.53 0.82
C GLY A 85 -35.23 11.44 -0.32
N THR A 86 -33.92 11.50 -0.57
CA THR A 86 -33.34 12.27 -1.68
C THR A 86 -32.39 11.40 -2.49
N GLY A 87 -32.27 11.68 -3.79
CA GLY A 87 -31.31 10.99 -4.64
C GLY A 87 -30.75 11.90 -5.72
N THR A 88 -29.53 11.62 -6.15
CA THR A 88 -28.89 12.22 -7.32
C THR A 88 -28.21 11.16 -8.16
N VAL A 89 -28.03 11.43 -9.45
CA VAL A 89 -27.23 10.60 -10.35
C VAL A 89 -26.22 11.47 -11.08
N THR A 90 -25.01 10.97 -11.22
CA THR A 90 -23.93 11.64 -11.96
C THR A 90 -23.25 10.64 -12.86
N HIS A 91 -22.87 11.08 -14.06
CA HIS A 91 -22.34 10.22 -15.11
C HIS A 91 -20.97 10.74 -15.51
N PHE A 92 -20.02 9.82 -15.72
CA PHE A 92 -18.66 10.10 -16.11
C PHE A 92 -18.29 9.24 -17.31
N VAL A 93 -17.70 9.85 -18.34
CA VAL A 93 -17.03 9.11 -19.40
C VAL A 93 -15.60 8.86 -18.93
N LEU A 94 -15.12 7.62 -19.09
CA LEU A 94 -13.72 7.31 -18.85
C LEU A 94 -12.96 7.53 -20.15
N ASP A 95 -12.02 8.48 -20.14
CA ASP A 95 -11.12 8.74 -21.26
C ASP A 95 -10.05 7.65 -21.33
N ASP A 96 -9.77 7.14 -22.52
CA ASP A 96 -8.71 6.14 -22.76
C ASP A 96 -7.29 6.73 -22.58
N GLU A 97 -7.14 8.06 -22.58
CA GLU A 97 -5.87 8.75 -22.29
C GLU A 97 -5.56 8.70 -20.78
N GLY A 98 -4.97 7.59 -20.34
CA GLY A 98 -4.60 7.34 -18.95
C GLY A 98 -4.94 5.93 -18.46
N ALA A 99 -5.74 5.18 -19.23
CA ALA A 99 -5.92 3.76 -19.04
C ALA A 99 -4.64 3.03 -19.50
N SER A 100 -3.69 2.83 -18.59
CA SER A 100 -2.60 1.89 -18.84
C SER A 100 -3.23 0.52 -19.12
N PRO A 101 -3.03 -0.09 -20.30
CA PRO A 101 -3.75 -1.30 -20.65
C PRO A 101 -3.38 -2.39 -19.66
N LEU A 102 -4.40 -3.05 -19.09
CA LEU A 102 -4.19 -4.27 -18.34
C LEU A 102 -3.55 -5.29 -19.31
N PRO A 103 -2.40 -5.89 -18.97
CA PRO A 103 -1.72 -6.79 -19.89
C PRO A 103 -2.60 -8.01 -20.18
N GLU A 104 -2.95 -8.19 -21.45
CA GLU A 104 -3.64 -9.37 -21.98
C GLU A 104 -2.85 -10.65 -21.63
N PRO A 105 -3.52 -11.76 -21.29
CA PRO A 105 -2.86 -13.01 -20.96
C PRO A 105 -2.24 -13.62 -22.22
N GLY A 106 -0.94 -13.37 -22.42
CA GLY A 106 -0.15 -13.98 -23.48
C GLY A 106 -0.17 -15.50 -23.39
N ARG A 107 -0.93 -16.14 -24.29
CA ARG A 107 -0.69 -17.52 -24.74
C ARG A 107 0.70 -17.54 -25.38
N ASN A 108 1.73 -17.92 -24.64
CA ASN A 108 2.78 -18.83 -25.07
C ASN A 108 3.82 -18.98 -23.97
N GLY A 109 4.10 -20.23 -23.62
CA GLY A 109 5.06 -20.62 -22.59
C GLY A 109 6.46 -20.18 -22.95
N ARG A 110 6.90 -19.10 -22.32
CA ARG A 110 8.30 -18.84 -21.96
C ARG A 110 8.28 -17.87 -20.79
N THR A 111 8.78 -18.32 -19.65
CA THR A 111 8.83 -17.61 -18.38
C THR A 111 9.76 -16.39 -18.51
N LEU A 112 9.21 -15.29 -19.01
CA LEU A 112 9.84 -13.98 -18.91
C LEU A 112 9.41 -13.40 -17.56
N ARG A 113 10.33 -13.38 -16.59
CA ARG A 113 10.18 -12.52 -15.41
C ARG A 113 10.13 -11.07 -15.94
N PRO A 114 9.02 -10.32 -15.76
CA PRO A 114 8.94 -8.98 -16.30
C PRO A 114 9.95 -8.10 -15.56
N ARG A 115 10.81 -7.41 -16.31
CA ARG A 115 11.62 -6.31 -15.78
C ARG A 115 10.66 -5.23 -15.28
N HIS A 116 10.80 -4.83 -14.01
CA HIS A 116 10.04 -3.76 -13.39
C HIS A 116 10.25 -2.45 -14.18
N HIS A 117 9.20 -1.96 -14.85
CA HIS A 117 9.07 -0.57 -15.29
C HIS A 117 7.74 -0.02 -14.73
N ALA A 118 7.87 0.93 -13.80
CA ALA A 118 6.97 2.04 -13.47
C ALA A 118 5.43 1.83 -13.37
N GLY A 119 4.94 0.69 -12.87
CA GLY A 119 3.58 0.56 -12.33
C GLY A 119 3.55 0.75 -10.80
N ALA A 120 2.54 1.43 -10.26
CA ALA A 120 2.27 1.50 -8.82
C ALA A 120 1.98 0.09 -8.26
N ALA A 121 2.70 -0.36 -7.23
CA ALA A 121 2.47 -1.68 -6.62
C ALA A 121 1.10 -1.70 -5.92
N ARG A 122 0.34 -2.78 -6.08
CA ARG A 122 -1.09 -2.81 -5.74
C ARG A 122 -1.32 -3.68 -4.51
N ALA A 123 -2.04 -3.16 -3.51
CA ALA A 123 -2.22 -3.82 -2.22
C ALA A 123 -3.62 -4.41 -2.05
N LEU A 124 -3.74 -5.59 -1.43
CA LEU A 124 -5.00 -6.12 -0.92
C LEU A 124 -5.08 -5.88 0.58
N VAL A 125 -6.17 -5.28 1.07
CA VAL A 125 -6.42 -5.11 2.51
C VAL A 125 -7.53 -6.05 2.94
N PHE A 126 -7.20 -6.98 3.85
CA PHE A 126 -8.13 -7.91 4.50
C PHE A 126 -8.04 -7.73 6.02
N ALA A 127 -8.76 -6.75 6.54
CA ALA A 127 -8.62 -6.30 7.92
C ALA A 127 -9.57 -7.00 8.90
N GLY A 128 -9.17 -7.09 10.16
CA GLY A 128 -9.97 -7.60 11.26
C GLY A 128 -10.83 -6.53 11.94
N ALA A 129 -11.46 -6.88 13.06
CA ALA A 129 -12.40 -6.00 13.72
C ALA A 129 -11.67 -4.83 14.39
N GLY A 130 -12.21 -3.61 14.27
CA GLY A 130 -11.63 -2.40 14.88
C GLY A 130 -10.36 -1.87 14.21
N THR A 131 -9.95 -2.43 13.07
CA THR A 131 -8.85 -1.88 12.26
C THR A 131 -9.30 -0.64 11.51
N ASP A 132 -8.52 0.44 11.53
CA ASP A 132 -8.76 1.64 10.72
C ASP A 132 -8.41 1.41 9.24
N VAL A 133 -9.31 0.75 8.52
CA VAL A 133 -9.15 0.45 7.09
C VAL A 133 -9.06 1.72 6.25
N THR A 134 -9.81 2.76 6.60
CA THR A 134 -9.82 4.04 5.88
C THR A 134 -8.47 4.74 6.00
N GLY A 135 -7.91 4.82 7.21
CA GLY A 135 -6.58 5.34 7.44
C GLY A 135 -5.53 4.56 6.65
N ILE A 136 -5.56 3.23 6.70
CA ILE A 136 -4.62 2.36 5.98
C ILE A 136 -4.68 2.64 4.48
N VAL A 137 -5.86 2.65 3.87
CA VAL A 137 -6.02 2.89 2.43
C VAL A 137 -5.54 4.29 2.04
N HIS A 138 -5.84 5.31 2.84
CA HIS A 138 -5.30 6.65 2.61
C HIS A 138 -3.78 6.69 2.69
N SER A 139 -3.18 6.06 3.71
CA SER A 139 -1.72 6.01 3.89
C SER A 139 -1.00 5.24 2.77
N LEU A 140 -1.60 4.15 2.28
CA LEU A 140 -1.11 3.40 1.12
C LEU A 140 -1.20 4.22 -0.17
N LYS A 141 -2.35 4.85 -0.42
CA LYS A 141 -2.56 5.69 -1.62
C LYS A 141 -1.56 6.84 -1.68
N ARG A 142 -1.29 7.53 -0.56
CA ARG A 142 -0.27 8.60 -0.48
C ARG A 142 1.13 8.12 -0.87
N ARG A 143 1.45 6.87 -0.58
CA ARG A 143 2.75 6.22 -0.90
C ARG A 143 2.76 5.54 -2.29
N GLY A 144 1.71 5.74 -3.09
CA GLY A 144 1.63 5.17 -4.43
C GLY A 144 1.29 3.68 -4.44
N PHE A 145 0.62 3.19 -3.40
CA PHE A 145 0.06 1.84 -3.33
C PHE A 145 -1.47 1.87 -3.46
N PRO A 146 -2.04 1.82 -4.67
CA PRO A 146 -3.47 1.64 -4.81
C PRO A 146 -3.91 0.34 -4.13
N ALA A 147 -4.86 0.45 -3.21
CA ALA A 147 -5.32 -0.66 -2.39
C ALA A 147 -6.78 -1.03 -2.71
N LEU A 148 -7.06 -2.34 -2.78
CA LEU A 148 -8.42 -2.88 -2.80
C LEU A 148 -8.75 -3.47 -1.43
N ILE A 149 -9.96 -3.20 -0.94
CA ILE A 149 -10.44 -3.70 0.34
C ILE A 149 -11.29 -4.95 0.10
N ALA A 150 -10.95 -6.03 0.79
CA ALA A 150 -11.79 -7.21 0.88
C ALA A 150 -12.39 -7.31 2.29
N PRO A 151 -13.68 -6.98 2.48
CA PRO A 151 -14.29 -7.05 3.81
C PRO A 151 -14.58 -8.49 4.29
N ALA A 152 -14.48 -9.50 3.42
CA ALA A 152 -14.77 -10.89 3.74
C ALA A 152 -13.96 -11.86 2.87
N LEU A 153 -13.74 -13.08 3.35
CA LEU A 153 -12.96 -14.08 2.62
C LEU A 153 -13.51 -14.34 1.21
N ALA A 154 -14.84 -14.29 1.04
CA ALA A 154 -15.48 -14.48 -0.26
C ALA A 154 -15.14 -13.36 -1.26
N SER A 155 -15.07 -12.11 -0.82
CA SER A 155 -14.68 -10.99 -1.69
C SER A 155 -13.17 -11.01 -1.99
N ALA A 156 -12.34 -11.37 -1.01
CA ALA A 156 -10.91 -11.59 -1.23
C ALA A 156 -10.68 -12.68 -2.29
N ALA A 157 -11.32 -13.84 -2.15
CA ALA A 157 -11.23 -14.94 -3.11
C ALA A 157 -11.72 -14.51 -4.51
N GLY A 158 -12.84 -13.79 -4.58
CA GLY A 158 -13.35 -13.24 -5.84
C GLY A 158 -12.35 -12.30 -6.52
N LEU A 159 -11.72 -11.40 -5.77
CA LEU A 159 -10.67 -10.51 -6.28
C LEU A 159 -9.46 -11.29 -6.80
N LEU A 160 -8.96 -12.26 -6.02
CA LEU A 160 -7.78 -13.06 -6.38
C LEU A 160 -7.94 -13.88 -7.68
N THR A 161 -9.18 -14.15 -8.12
CA THR A 161 -9.43 -14.82 -9.41
C THR A 161 -9.21 -13.92 -10.62
N ARG A 162 -9.33 -12.60 -10.46
CA ARG A 162 -9.31 -11.61 -11.58
C ARG A 162 -8.15 -10.62 -11.47
N TRP A 163 -7.58 -10.52 -10.28
CA TRP A 163 -6.58 -9.52 -9.95
C TRP A 163 -5.61 -10.09 -8.91
N ARG A 164 -4.31 -10.01 -9.19
CA ARG A 164 -3.27 -10.40 -8.24
C ARG A 164 -2.68 -9.16 -7.56
N PRO A 165 -2.79 -9.03 -6.23
CA PRO A 165 -2.05 -8.02 -5.48
C PRO A 165 -0.55 -8.29 -5.53
N ASP A 166 0.23 -7.23 -5.43
CA ASP A 166 1.68 -7.28 -5.23
C ASP A 166 2.03 -7.49 -3.74
N VAL A 167 1.09 -7.18 -2.84
CA VAL A 167 1.17 -7.41 -1.39
C VAL A 167 -0.23 -7.54 -0.79
N ALA A 168 -0.37 -8.41 0.20
CA ALA A 168 -1.59 -8.50 0.99
C ALA A 168 -1.35 -8.09 2.45
N ILE A 169 -2.25 -7.29 3.01
CA ILE A 169 -2.27 -6.88 4.41
C ILE A 169 -3.41 -7.65 5.07
N ILE A 170 -3.09 -8.47 6.07
CA ILE A 170 -4.04 -9.39 6.71
C ILE A 170 -4.10 -9.10 8.21
N GLY A 171 -5.29 -8.78 8.71
CA GLY A 171 -5.55 -8.78 10.15
C GLY A 171 -5.49 -10.19 10.71
N ALA A 172 -4.69 -10.41 11.75
CA ALA A 172 -4.51 -11.72 12.37
C ALA A 172 -5.82 -12.26 12.99
N ASP A 173 -6.66 -11.35 13.45
CA ASP A 173 -8.00 -11.59 14.00
C ASP A 173 -9.10 -11.67 12.91
N ALA A 174 -8.78 -11.39 11.64
CA ALA A 174 -9.77 -11.35 10.58
C ALA A 174 -10.40 -12.75 10.34
N PRO A 175 -11.73 -12.87 10.33
CA PRO A 175 -12.39 -14.15 10.09
C PRO A 175 -12.00 -14.77 8.74
N GLY A 176 -11.30 -15.91 8.79
CA GLY A 176 -10.81 -16.59 7.59
C GLY A 176 -9.40 -16.22 7.14
N ALA A 177 -8.64 -15.45 7.94
CA ALA A 177 -7.25 -15.09 7.67
C ALA A 177 -6.37 -16.30 7.30
N SER A 178 -6.47 -17.42 8.03
CA SER A 178 -5.71 -18.65 7.74
C SER A 178 -6.03 -19.26 6.37
N LYS A 179 -7.30 -19.22 5.94
CA LYS A 179 -7.70 -19.69 4.61
C LYS A 179 -7.18 -18.77 3.52
N LEU A 180 -7.23 -17.46 3.74
CA LEU A 180 -6.71 -16.47 2.79
C LEU A 180 -5.19 -16.58 2.67
N LEU A 181 -4.47 -16.75 3.79
CA LEU A 181 -3.02 -17.01 3.80
C LEU A 181 -2.66 -18.20 2.91
N ALA A 182 -3.36 -19.34 3.08
CA ALA A 182 -3.13 -20.52 2.24
C ALA A 182 -3.42 -20.28 0.75
N GLN A 183 -4.41 -19.43 0.42
CA GLN A 183 -4.68 -19.05 -0.98
C GLN A 183 -3.56 -18.19 -1.56
N LEU A 184 -3.08 -17.21 -0.79
CA LEU A 184 -1.99 -16.31 -1.18
C LEU A 184 -0.66 -17.04 -1.31
N GLU A 185 -0.41 -18.04 -0.48
CA GLU A 185 0.75 -18.93 -0.57
C GLU A 185 0.85 -19.65 -1.92
N ARG A 186 -0.28 -20.19 -2.42
CA ARG A 186 -0.34 -20.84 -3.74
C ARG A 186 -0.03 -19.92 -4.91
N ILE A 187 -0.17 -18.61 -4.72
CA ILE A 187 0.07 -17.61 -5.76
C ILE A 187 1.27 -16.71 -5.44
N GLU A 188 2.06 -17.08 -4.44
CA GLU A 188 3.32 -16.42 -4.03
C GLU A 188 3.18 -14.92 -3.73
N VAL A 189 2.01 -14.48 -3.27
CA VAL A 189 1.80 -13.08 -2.86
C VAL A 189 2.38 -12.88 -1.47
N PRO A 190 3.29 -11.90 -1.27
CA PRO A 190 3.85 -11.62 0.05
C PRO A 190 2.81 -10.96 0.96
N VAL A 191 2.87 -11.28 2.25
CA VAL A 191 1.89 -10.90 3.25
C VAL A 191 2.54 -10.07 4.36
N LEU A 192 1.92 -8.93 4.64
CA LEU A 192 2.07 -8.20 5.88
C LEU A 192 0.95 -8.63 6.84
N LEU A 193 1.32 -9.17 8.00
CA LEU A 193 0.36 -9.50 9.04
C LEU A 193 0.16 -8.33 10.01
N VAL A 194 -1.07 -8.07 10.45
CA VAL A 194 -1.40 -7.04 11.45
C VAL A 194 -2.05 -7.73 12.65
N GLY A 195 -1.39 -7.71 13.81
CA GLY A 195 -1.82 -8.35 15.05
C GLY A 195 -1.03 -9.60 15.42
N ASP A 196 -1.47 -10.26 16.48
CA ASP A 196 -0.80 -11.46 17.02
C ASP A 196 -1.16 -12.71 16.19
N GLY A 197 -0.18 -13.17 15.39
CA GLY A 197 -0.30 -14.32 14.51
C GLY A 197 -0.24 -15.68 15.19
N ARG A 198 -0.19 -15.79 16.52
CA ARG A 198 -0.04 -17.09 17.23
C ARG A 198 -1.07 -18.16 16.84
N ASN A 199 -2.26 -17.75 16.44
CA ASN A 199 -3.34 -18.66 16.04
C ASN A 199 -3.39 -18.91 14.52
N LEU A 200 -2.52 -18.25 13.77
CA LEU A 200 -2.33 -18.46 12.34
C LEU A 200 -1.17 -19.44 12.19
N GLY A 201 -1.38 -20.50 11.40
CA GLY A 201 -0.30 -21.45 11.10
C GLY A 201 0.92 -20.76 10.47
N SER A 202 2.05 -21.45 10.42
CA SER A 202 3.22 -20.94 9.70
C SER A 202 2.91 -20.88 8.20
N SER A 203 3.16 -19.73 7.57
CA SER A 203 3.09 -19.55 6.12
C SER A 203 4.33 -18.83 5.65
N SER A 204 4.94 -19.35 4.58
CA SER A 204 6.20 -18.82 4.03
C SER A 204 6.05 -17.44 3.36
N ASN A 205 4.80 -17.04 3.09
CA ASN A 205 4.49 -15.76 2.48
C ASN A 205 4.36 -14.61 3.48
N ILE A 206 4.28 -14.88 4.79
CA ILE A 206 4.34 -13.81 5.79
C ILE A 206 5.76 -13.26 5.79
N LYS A 207 5.91 -12.02 5.31
CA LYS A 207 7.22 -11.34 5.19
C LYS A 207 7.49 -10.40 6.34
N ALA A 208 6.44 -9.86 6.95
CA ALA A 208 6.52 -9.00 8.11
C ALA A 208 5.23 -9.09 8.93
N ALA A 209 5.31 -8.69 10.19
CA ALA A 209 4.16 -8.52 11.06
C ALA A 209 4.27 -7.19 11.82
N VAL A 210 3.15 -6.50 11.97
CA VAL A 210 3.00 -5.31 12.83
C VAL A 210 2.04 -5.69 13.95
N LEU A 211 2.41 -5.42 15.20
CA LEU A 211 1.55 -5.75 16.34
C LEU A 211 0.41 -4.75 16.47
N SER A 212 -0.80 -5.23 16.77
CA SER A 212 -1.94 -4.36 17.06
C SER A 212 -1.87 -3.82 18.50
N PRO A 213 -2.30 -2.57 18.75
CA PRO A 213 -2.85 -1.61 17.79
C PRO A 213 -1.75 -0.96 16.94
N ALA A 214 -1.92 -1.02 15.63
CA ALA A 214 -0.98 -0.48 14.65
C ALA A 214 -1.57 0.76 13.98
N GLU A 215 -0.78 1.81 13.85
CA GLU A 215 -1.21 3.00 13.12
C GLU A 215 -1.17 2.76 11.60
N ALA A 216 -2.04 3.46 10.85
CA ALA A 216 -2.13 3.31 9.40
C ALA A 216 -0.80 3.58 8.66
N ASP A 217 -0.01 4.54 9.15
CA ASP A 217 1.29 4.88 8.58
C ASP A 217 2.38 3.84 8.89
N GLU A 218 2.28 3.15 10.04
CA GLU A 218 3.17 2.03 10.38
C GLU A 218 2.91 0.85 9.43
N ILE A 219 1.64 0.51 9.19
CA ILE A 219 1.23 -0.54 8.25
C ILE A 219 1.69 -0.21 6.83
N ALA A 220 1.48 1.03 6.37
CA ALA A 220 1.87 1.43 5.03
C ALA A 220 3.40 1.45 4.85
N SER A 221 4.16 1.82 5.88
CA SER A 221 5.62 1.73 5.86
C SER A 221 6.08 0.27 5.82
N ALA A 222 5.40 -0.62 6.54
CA ALA A 222 5.73 -2.04 6.52
C ALA A 222 5.45 -2.67 5.14
N VAL A 223 4.45 -2.19 4.41
CA VAL A 223 4.20 -2.59 3.03
C VAL A 223 5.37 -2.29 2.10
N GLU A 224 6.02 -1.13 2.22
CA GLU A 224 7.20 -0.76 1.41
C GLU A 224 8.36 -1.75 1.58
N ILE A 225 8.54 -2.26 2.81
CA ILE A 225 9.50 -3.31 3.11
C ILE A 225 9.13 -4.59 2.36
N VAL A 226 7.86 -5.01 2.49
CA VAL A 226 7.36 -6.29 1.96
C VAL A 226 7.41 -6.34 0.43
N ILE A 227 7.11 -5.24 -0.26
CA ILE A 227 7.18 -5.16 -1.73
C ILE A 227 8.58 -4.89 -2.27
N GLY A 228 9.56 -4.68 -1.39
CA GLY A 228 10.93 -4.39 -1.80
C GLY A 228 11.13 -3.00 -2.42
N ARG A 229 10.15 -2.08 -2.42
CA ARG A 229 10.39 -0.67 -2.75
C ARG A 229 11.12 -0.04 -1.57
N PRO A 230 12.42 0.29 -1.68
CA PRO A 230 13.09 0.94 -0.58
C PRO A 230 12.67 2.41 -0.56
N LEU A 231 12.83 3.05 0.61
CA LEU A 231 12.82 4.50 0.83
C LEU A 231 13.85 5.28 -0.04
N LEU A 232 14.45 4.64 -1.06
CA LEU A 232 15.72 4.98 -1.72
C LEU A 232 15.55 5.10 -3.25
N GLN A 233 14.33 5.41 -3.72
CA GLN A 233 14.06 5.61 -5.14
C GLN A 233 14.99 6.70 -5.72
N GLY A 234 15.86 6.34 -6.66
CA GLY A 234 16.84 7.23 -7.31
C GLY A 234 18.29 7.07 -6.84
N MET A 235 18.57 6.19 -5.88
CA MET A 235 19.95 5.85 -5.48
C MET A 235 20.64 4.87 -6.45
N PRO A 236 21.97 4.94 -6.62
CA PRO A 236 22.76 3.94 -7.33
C PRO A 236 22.51 2.52 -6.80
N GLU A 237 22.50 1.52 -7.68
CA GLU A 237 22.21 0.11 -7.34
C GLU A 237 23.19 -0.47 -6.32
N LEU A 238 24.44 0.01 -6.34
CA LEU A 238 25.50 -0.31 -5.38
C LEU A 238 26.12 0.99 -4.87
N LEU A 239 26.18 1.15 -3.55
CA LEU A 239 26.94 2.21 -2.88
C LEU A 239 28.21 1.61 -2.28
N ASP A 240 29.34 2.28 -2.51
CA ASP A 240 30.63 1.95 -1.89
C ASP A 240 31.15 3.19 -1.15
N ALA A 241 31.25 3.07 0.17
CA ALA A 241 31.74 4.09 1.06
C ALA A 241 32.92 3.58 1.90
N GLY A 242 33.75 2.68 1.35
CA GLY A 242 34.91 2.10 2.00
C GLY A 242 34.53 0.87 2.83
N PRO A 243 34.60 0.92 4.18
CA PRO A 243 34.19 -0.23 5.01
C PRO A 243 32.69 -0.53 4.92
N ILE A 244 31.89 0.36 4.33
CA ILE A 244 30.46 0.15 4.09
C ILE A 244 30.24 -0.03 2.59
N ARG A 245 29.61 -1.14 2.22
CA ARG A 245 29.03 -1.35 0.88
C ARG A 245 27.55 -1.64 1.03
N ILE A 246 26.73 -1.16 0.10
CA ILE A 246 25.28 -1.35 0.16
C ILE A 246 24.78 -1.78 -1.21
N ASP A 247 24.12 -2.92 -1.26
CA ASP A 247 23.31 -3.34 -2.39
C ASP A 247 21.88 -2.84 -2.16
N ILE A 248 21.47 -1.84 -2.93
CA ILE A 248 20.15 -1.20 -2.80
C ILE A 248 19.05 -2.11 -3.33
N ALA A 249 19.35 -2.93 -4.34
CA ALA A 249 18.39 -3.85 -4.94
C ALA A 249 18.10 -5.04 -4.02
N GLU A 250 19.17 -5.65 -3.47
CA GLU A 250 19.07 -6.81 -2.58
C GLU A 250 18.85 -6.41 -1.11
N ARG A 251 18.89 -5.11 -0.79
CA ARG A 251 18.70 -4.54 0.56
C ARG A 251 19.65 -5.15 1.61
N ILE A 252 20.88 -5.43 1.19
CA ILE A 252 21.94 -5.94 2.05
C ILE A 252 23.03 -4.87 2.19
N ALA A 253 23.43 -4.62 3.43
CA ALA A 253 24.63 -3.85 3.72
C ALA A 253 25.78 -4.82 4.02
N PHE A 254 27.00 -4.42 3.70
CA PHE A 254 28.22 -5.09 4.08
C PHE A 254 29.07 -4.14 4.91
N VAL A 255 29.58 -4.64 6.03
CA VAL A 255 30.53 -3.93 6.89
C VAL A 255 31.82 -4.73 6.87
N ASP A 256 32.91 -4.14 6.37
CA ASP A 256 34.19 -4.83 6.16
C ASP A 256 34.01 -6.17 5.40
N ASP A 257 33.21 -6.13 4.31
CA ASP A 257 32.79 -7.26 3.46
C ASP A 257 31.95 -8.36 4.16
N VAL A 258 31.54 -8.15 5.42
CA VAL A 258 30.61 -9.06 6.12
C VAL A 258 29.17 -8.58 5.93
N PRO A 259 28.25 -9.42 5.43
CA PRO A 259 26.85 -9.02 5.26
C PRO A 259 26.18 -8.77 6.61
N VAL A 260 25.45 -7.66 6.70
CA VAL A 260 24.67 -7.24 7.87
C VAL A 260 23.25 -6.95 7.40
N GLU A 261 22.28 -7.71 7.94
CA GLU A 261 20.87 -7.42 7.74
C GLU A 261 20.44 -6.27 8.67
N LEU A 262 19.87 -5.23 8.07
CA LEU A 262 19.45 -4.03 8.79
C LEU A 262 17.93 -3.86 8.70
N PRO A 263 17.26 -3.45 9.79
CA PRO A 263 15.88 -3.01 9.70
C PRO A 263 15.76 -1.80 8.76
N PRO A 264 14.58 -1.54 8.19
CA PRO A 264 14.44 -0.66 7.02
C PRO A 264 14.86 0.79 7.26
N LYS A 265 14.61 1.34 8.46
CA LYS A 265 14.95 2.74 8.77
C LYS A 265 16.44 2.88 9.06
N GLU A 266 17.05 1.90 9.69
CA GLU A 266 18.51 1.80 9.86
C GLU A 266 19.21 1.61 8.52
N PHE A 267 18.67 0.76 7.63
CA PHE A 267 19.17 0.57 6.27
C PHE A 267 19.08 1.87 5.46
N ALA A 268 17.91 2.52 5.47
CA ALA A 268 17.71 3.77 4.73
C ALA A 268 18.59 4.91 5.28
N LEU A 269 18.74 5.00 6.59
CA LEU A 269 19.68 5.93 7.24
C LEU A 269 21.13 5.66 6.81
N LEU A 270 21.56 4.40 6.81
CA LEU A 270 22.90 4.04 6.37
C LEU A 270 23.12 4.39 4.90
N ALA A 271 22.14 4.11 4.04
CA ALA A 271 22.17 4.44 2.61
C ALA A 271 22.25 5.94 2.35
N GLU A 272 21.47 6.76 3.05
CA GLU A 272 21.55 8.23 2.95
C GLU A 272 22.93 8.76 3.34
N LEU A 273 23.51 8.25 4.44
CA LEU A 273 24.85 8.65 4.85
C LEU A 273 25.93 8.14 3.88
N ALA A 274 25.75 6.94 3.29
CA ALA A 274 26.67 6.35 2.33
C ALA A 274 26.60 7.00 0.94
N LEU A 275 25.48 7.64 0.58
CA LEU A 275 25.36 8.46 -0.62
C LEU A 275 26.19 9.76 -0.52
N HIS A 276 26.40 10.24 0.71
CA HIS A 276 27.13 11.48 1.00
C HIS A 276 28.34 11.23 1.93
N PRO A 277 29.30 10.37 1.53
CA PRO A 277 30.40 9.96 2.40
C PRO A 277 31.28 11.17 2.77
N GLY A 278 31.60 11.31 4.06
CA GLY A 278 32.38 12.42 4.61
C GLY A 278 31.62 13.74 4.78
N GLN A 279 30.36 13.83 4.34
CA GLN A 279 29.52 15.03 4.45
C GLN A 279 28.53 14.90 5.61
N PRO A 280 28.49 15.83 6.58
CA PRO A 280 27.50 15.80 7.65
C PRO A 280 26.13 16.21 7.11
N ILE A 281 25.11 15.38 7.40
CA ILE A 281 23.71 15.62 7.09
C ILE A 281 22.97 16.04 8.38
N PRO A 282 22.28 17.20 8.40
CA PRO A 282 21.50 17.65 9.54
C PRO A 282 20.41 16.65 9.94
N SER A 283 20.14 16.49 11.24
CA SER A 283 19.10 15.56 11.72
C SER A 283 17.71 15.87 11.15
N ALA A 284 17.37 17.15 10.95
CA ALA A 284 16.09 17.54 10.35
C ALA A 284 15.97 17.09 8.89
N GLU A 285 17.09 17.11 8.16
CA GLU A 285 17.15 16.66 6.76
C GLU A 285 17.14 15.13 6.67
N ILE A 286 17.89 14.45 7.56
CA ILE A 286 17.80 12.98 7.70
C ILE A 286 16.36 12.57 8.02
N ALA A 287 15.67 13.29 8.91
CA ALA A 287 14.27 13.05 9.23
C ALA A 287 13.40 13.12 7.96
N THR A 288 13.58 14.14 7.13
CA THR A 288 12.79 14.31 5.89
C THR A 288 13.13 13.28 4.82
N ARG A 289 14.37 12.81 4.74
CA ARG A 289 14.82 11.86 3.71
C ARG A 289 14.53 10.40 4.06
N VAL A 290 14.69 10.03 5.34
CA VAL A 290 14.48 8.66 5.82
C VAL A 290 13.01 8.43 6.25
N TRP A 291 12.27 9.50 6.55
CA TRP A 291 10.82 9.46 6.82
C TRP A 291 10.07 10.55 6.03
N PRO A 292 10.13 10.57 4.68
CA PRO A 292 9.42 11.54 3.85
C PRO A 292 7.91 11.56 4.07
N GLU A 293 7.37 10.46 4.60
CA GLU A 293 5.96 10.24 4.87
C GLU A 293 5.46 10.82 6.20
N SER A 294 6.35 11.30 7.08
CA SER A 294 5.97 11.73 8.44
C SER A 294 6.51 13.12 8.78
N ALA A 295 5.58 14.08 8.89
CA ALA A 295 5.88 15.45 9.29
C ALA A 295 6.18 15.61 10.79
N TRP A 296 6.02 14.54 11.58
CA TRP A 296 6.12 14.56 13.05
C TRP A 296 7.44 13.98 13.57
N ILE A 297 8.32 13.49 12.69
CA ILE A 297 9.61 12.91 13.09
C ILE A 297 10.53 14.01 13.59
N THR A 298 11.10 13.77 14.76
CA THR A 298 11.99 14.72 15.42
C THR A 298 13.45 14.29 15.30
N GLY A 299 14.36 15.19 15.67
CA GLY A 299 15.78 14.85 15.79
C GLY A 299 16.07 13.75 16.82
N ASP A 300 15.16 13.48 17.78
CA ASP A 300 15.32 12.40 18.75
C ASP A 300 15.10 11.02 18.12
N ASP A 301 14.13 10.91 17.21
CA ASP A 301 13.86 9.69 16.46
C ASP A 301 15.03 9.33 15.54
N VAL A 302 15.64 10.34 14.91
CA VAL A 302 16.89 10.19 14.16
C VAL A 302 18.01 9.70 15.08
N ARG A 303 18.17 10.32 16.26
CA ARG A 303 19.20 9.93 17.23
C ARG A 303 19.03 8.48 17.71
N ARG A 304 17.80 8.06 17.98
CA ARG A 304 17.47 6.68 18.39
C ARG A 304 17.76 5.68 17.28
N THR A 305 17.45 6.03 16.04
CA THR A 305 17.73 5.20 14.86
C THR A 305 19.23 5.09 14.60
N VAL A 306 20.00 6.20 14.72
CA VAL A 306 21.47 6.16 14.66
C VAL A 306 22.05 5.25 15.75
N TYR A 307 21.53 5.33 16.97
CA TYR A 307 21.97 4.47 18.06
C TYR A 307 21.75 2.98 17.77
N ARG A 308 20.57 2.60 17.24
CA ARG A 308 20.29 1.22 16.83
C ARG A 308 21.17 0.77 15.67
N LEU A 309 21.35 1.63 14.66
CA LEU A 309 22.19 1.36 13.50
C LEU A 309 23.63 1.07 13.93
N ARG A 310 24.23 1.89 14.80
CA ARG A 310 25.60 1.67 15.30
C ARG A 310 25.78 0.31 15.97
N LYS A 311 24.82 -0.12 16.79
CA LYS A 311 24.85 -1.45 17.39
C LYS A 311 24.79 -2.57 16.36
N LEU A 312 23.93 -2.44 15.36
CA LEU A 312 23.74 -3.47 14.33
C LEU A 312 24.97 -3.63 13.43
N ILE A 313 25.67 -2.54 13.11
CA ILE A 313 26.88 -2.57 12.29
C ILE A 313 28.17 -2.73 13.12
N GLY A 314 28.05 -2.97 14.43
CA GLY A 314 29.20 -3.13 15.33
C GLY A 314 30.06 -1.86 15.48
N ASP A 315 29.49 -0.68 15.25
CA ASP A 315 30.22 0.60 15.25
C ASP A 315 30.72 0.99 16.65
N ASP A 316 29.95 0.63 17.68
CA ASP A 316 30.26 0.98 19.08
C ASP A 316 31.55 0.29 19.58
N ASP A 317 31.93 -0.85 18.99
CA ASP A 317 33.13 -1.62 19.34
C ASP A 317 34.38 -1.19 18.55
N ARG A 318 34.25 -0.24 17.62
CA ARG A 318 35.35 0.20 16.75
C ARG A 318 36.20 1.27 17.44
N THR A 319 37.52 1.17 17.25
CA THR A 319 38.46 2.22 17.69
C THR A 319 38.22 3.54 16.95
N THR A 320 37.77 3.47 15.70
CA THR A 320 37.36 4.62 14.89
C THR A 320 35.91 4.40 14.43
N PRO A 321 34.94 5.14 14.99
CA PRO A 321 33.54 5.01 14.59
C PRO A 321 33.33 5.41 13.13
N LEU A 322 32.57 4.60 12.41
CA LEU A 322 32.07 4.81 11.05
C LEU A 322 31.08 5.97 11.01
N ILE A 323 30.11 6.01 11.94
CA ILE A 323 29.12 7.08 11.98
C ILE A 323 29.47 8.04 13.11
N ARG A 324 29.65 9.33 12.83
CA ARG A 324 29.90 10.36 13.85
C ARG A 324 28.81 11.42 13.88
N ASN A 325 28.62 12.01 15.06
CA ASN A 325 27.84 13.23 15.20
C ASN A 325 28.81 14.43 15.17
N ARG A 326 28.72 15.26 14.12
CA ARG A 326 29.40 16.55 14.07
C ARG A 326 28.49 17.58 14.71
N ARG A 327 28.83 18.00 15.93
CA ARG A 327 28.02 18.91 16.75
C ARG A 327 27.66 20.17 15.95
N GLY A 328 26.36 20.45 15.84
CA GLY A 328 25.82 21.59 15.09
C GLY A 328 25.59 21.34 13.59
N TYR A 329 26.11 20.24 13.04
CA TYR A 329 26.02 19.91 11.61
C TYR A 329 25.26 18.62 11.32
N GLY A 330 25.17 17.69 12.28
CA GLY A 330 24.38 16.46 12.15
C GLY A 330 25.24 15.19 12.12
N TYR A 331 24.84 14.18 11.35
CA TYR A 331 25.51 12.88 11.30
C TYR A 331 26.28 12.71 9.99
N VAL A 332 27.45 12.06 10.07
CA VAL A 332 28.33 11.81 8.94
C VAL A 332 28.79 10.36 8.96
N LEU A 333 28.82 9.71 7.79
CA LEU A 333 29.59 8.50 7.58
C LEU A 333 31.02 8.89 7.25
N GLU A 334 31.97 8.51 8.10
CA GLU A 334 33.38 8.76 7.89
C GLU A 334 33.88 7.96 6.69
N HIS A 335 34.39 8.67 5.69
CA HIS A 335 35.02 8.08 4.53
C HIS A 335 36.53 8.12 4.76
N GLN A 336 37.17 6.96 4.84
CA GLN A 336 38.62 6.91 4.73
C GLN A 336 38.98 7.23 3.28
N GLY A 337 39.17 8.51 2.98
CA GLY A 337 39.76 8.91 1.71
C GLY A 337 41.07 8.15 1.52
N ALA A 338 41.29 7.65 0.30
CA ALA A 338 42.57 7.11 -0.11
C ALA A 338 43.68 8.01 0.43
N SER A 339 44.55 7.42 1.25
CA SER A 339 45.66 8.11 1.87
C SER A 339 46.47 8.79 0.76
N ALA A 340 46.40 10.12 0.69
CA ALA A 340 47.42 10.87 -0.03
C ALA A 340 48.73 10.61 0.71
N SER A 341 49.51 9.70 0.14
CA SER A 341 50.87 9.37 0.49
C SER A 341 51.66 10.65 0.79
N SER A 342 52.24 10.67 1.99
CA SER A 342 53.42 11.46 2.30
C SER A 342 54.48 11.25 1.23
N SER A 343 54.87 12.32 0.54
CA SER A 343 56.21 12.45 -0.02
C SER A 343 56.78 13.78 0.45
N GLY A 344 57.36 13.74 1.66
CA GLY A 344 58.56 14.53 1.94
C GLY A 344 59.74 13.80 1.34
N GLY A 345 60.52 14.52 0.54
CA GLY A 345 61.70 14.08 -0.18
C GLY A 345 62.10 15.16 -1.16
#